data_AF-A0A7J4V429-F1
#
_entry.id   AF-A0A7J4V429-F1
#
_cell.length_a   1.000
_cell.length_b   1.000
_cell.length_c   1.000
_cell.angle_alpha   90.00
_cell.angle_beta   90.00
_cell.angle_gamma   90.00
#
_symmetry.space_group_name_H-M   'P 1'
#
loop_
_entity.id
_entity.type
_entity.pdbx_description
1 polymer ?
#
loop_
_entity_poly.entity_id
_entity_poly.type
_entity_poly.pdbx_seq_one_letter_code
_entity_poly.pdbx_strand_id
1 'polypeptide(L)'
;MDGISQIVKRDGRVVEFDSAKIARAILRAAQSVGGSNRQEAQRLGQQVVFKLLRAGRKIPSVEEVQDTVEQVLIEEGHAKTAKAYILYRHEHDALRKEKQLVLEKEDIDEVDKRFDVNALRVLKSRYLRKSPDGKLIETPKQLFT
;
A
#
# COMPACT_ATOMS: atom_id res chain seq x y z
N MET A 1 17.79 13.51 16.52
CA MET A 1 16.35 13.14 16.68
C MET A 1 16.19 11.78 16.05
N ASP A 2 15.73 10.79 16.82
CA ASP A 2 15.47 9.44 16.32
C ASP A 2 14.45 9.52 15.17
N GLY A 3 14.89 9.18 13.95
CA GLY A 3 14.01 9.11 12.79
C GLY A 3 13.14 7.85 12.82
N ILE A 4 12.09 7.83 11.99
CA ILE A 4 11.31 6.61 11.76
C ILE A 4 12.18 5.65 10.94
N SER A 5 12.56 4.52 11.53
CA SER A 5 13.39 3.50 10.87
C SER A 5 12.58 2.29 10.39
N GLN A 6 11.39 2.07 10.96
CA GLN A 6 10.57 0.89 10.71
C GLN A 6 9.10 1.27 10.51
N ILE A 7 8.36 0.37 9.85
CA ILE A 7 6.92 0.51 9.57
C ILE A 7 6.22 -0.83 9.71
N VAL A 8 5.02 -0.82 10.30
CA VAL A 8 4.15 -2.00 10.39
C VAL A 8 3.30 -2.11 9.13
N LYS A 9 3.46 -3.22 8.40
CA LYS A 9 2.66 -3.59 7.24
C LYS A 9 1.28 -4.10 7.69
N ARG A 10 0.35 -4.21 6.74
CA ARG A 10 -1.03 -4.66 6.98
C ARG A 10 -1.12 -6.12 7.44
N ASP A 11 -0.15 -6.93 7.01
CA ASP A 11 0.05 -8.31 7.42
C ASP A 11 0.82 -8.43 8.75
N GLY A 12 0.97 -7.32 9.49
CA GLY A 12 1.68 -7.25 10.76
C GLY A 12 3.21 -7.24 10.66
N ARG A 13 3.81 -7.46 9.47
CA ARG A 13 5.27 -7.48 9.33
C ARG A 13 5.87 -6.10 9.63
N VAL A 14 6.98 -6.08 10.36
CA VAL A 14 7.79 -4.89 10.55
C VAL A 14 8.90 -4.89 9.51
N VAL A 15 8.98 -3.83 8.71
CA VAL A 15 10.00 -3.67 7.66
C VAL A 15 10.65 -2.30 7.74
N GLU A 16 11.76 -2.10 7.03
CA GLU A 16 12.43 -0.80 6.94
C GLU A 16 11.49 0.28 6.37
N PHE A 17 11.54 1.45 6.99
CA PHE A 17 10.81 2.62 6.55
C PHE A 17 11.57 3.35 5.43
N ASP A 18 10.89 3.62 4.32
CA ASP A 18 11.42 4.40 3.20
C ASP A 18 10.51 5.61 2.98
N SER A 19 10.95 6.78 3.47
CA SER A 19 10.21 8.04 3.35
C SER A 19 10.04 8.48 1.89
N ALA A 20 10.92 8.06 0.98
CA ALA A 20 10.78 8.36 -0.45
C ALA A 20 9.56 7.67 -1.07
N LYS A 21 9.02 6.61 -0.45
CA LYS A 21 7.73 6.01 -0.89
C LYS A 21 6.57 6.98 -0.68
N ILE A 22 6.60 7.80 0.36
CA ILE A 22 5.55 8.79 0.66
C ILE A 22 5.57 9.87 -0.42
N ALA A 23 6.73 10.49 -0.67
CA ALA A 23 6.86 11.52 -1.70
C ALA A 23 6.47 11.00 -3.10
N ARG A 24 6.85 9.77 -3.45
CA ARG A 24 6.43 9.13 -4.71
C ARG A 24 4.93 8.87 -4.80
N ALA A 25 4.27 8.53 -3.70
CA ALA A 25 2.82 8.34 -3.67
C ALA A 25 2.08 9.67 -3.83
N ILE A 26 2.53 10.71 -3.12
CA ILE A 26 2.01 12.08 -3.26
C ILE A 26 2.18 12.57 -4.69
N LEU A 27 3.38 12.41 -5.28
CA LEU A 27 3.64 12.83 -6.65
C LEU A 27 2.73 12.12 -7.66
N ARG A 28 2.51 10.81 -7.51
CA ARG A 28 1.62 10.05 -8.40
C ARG A 28 0.17 10.53 -8.29
N ALA A 29 -0.31 10.80 -7.07
CA ALA A 29 -1.62 11.39 -6.88
C ALA A 29 -1.71 12.78 -7.53
N ALA A 30 -0.69 13.63 -7.37
CA ALA A 30 -0.65 14.96 -7.98
C ALA A 30 -0.66 14.87 -9.51
N GLN A 31 0.09 13.95 -10.10
CA GLN A 31 0.14 13.71 -11.54
C GLN A 31 -1.21 13.31 -12.13
N SER A 32 -1.99 12.50 -11.40
CA SER A 32 -3.33 12.11 -11.85
C SER A 32 -4.31 13.30 -11.94
N VAL A 33 -4.00 14.42 -11.28
CA VAL A 33 -4.79 15.66 -11.30
C VAL A 33 -4.07 16.82 -11.99
N GLY A 34 -3.02 16.54 -12.77
CA GLY A 34 -2.29 17.50 -13.60
C GLY A 34 -1.11 18.22 -12.90
N GLY A 35 -0.79 17.88 -11.66
CA GLY A 35 0.38 18.41 -10.94
C GLY A 35 1.67 17.61 -11.21
N SER A 36 2.83 18.26 -11.20
CA SER A 36 4.11 17.57 -11.50
C SER A 36 5.29 18.02 -10.63
N ASN A 37 5.05 18.90 -9.65
CA ASN A 37 6.13 19.46 -8.82
C ASN A 37 6.71 18.42 -7.85
N ARG A 38 7.87 17.87 -8.22
CA ARG A 38 8.60 16.88 -7.41
C ARG A 38 9.13 17.45 -6.10
N GLN A 39 9.59 18.70 -6.09
CA GLN A 39 10.13 19.34 -4.89
C GLN A 39 9.03 19.53 -3.85
N GLU A 40 7.84 19.92 -4.31
CA GLU A 40 6.67 20.05 -3.44
C GLU A 40 6.23 18.70 -2.86
N ALA A 41 6.20 17.64 -3.68
CA ALA A 41 5.89 16.29 -3.18
C ALA A 41 6.91 15.79 -2.15
N GLN A 42 8.20 16.13 -2.30
CA GLN A 42 9.23 15.83 -1.31
C GLN A 42 9.02 16.62 -0.01
N ARG A 43 8.73 17.92 -0.10
CA ARG A 43 8.43 18.78 1.05
C ARG A 43 7.24 18.25 1.85
N LEU A 44 6.14 17.92 1.17
CA LEU A 44 4.95 17.32 1.79
C LEU A 44 5.26 15.95 2.42
N GLY A 45 6.06 15.12 1.74
CA GLY A 45 6.52 13.85 2.30
C GLY A 45 7.34 14.01 3.59
N GLN A 46 8.19 15.03 3.69
CA GLN A 46 8.93 15.35 4.91
C GLN A 46 7.99 15.84 6.02
N GLN A 47 6.98 16.65 5.68
CA GLN A 47 5.97 17.09 6.65
C GLN A 47 5.18 15.91 7.23
N VAL A 48 4.84 14.90 6.43
CA VAL A 48 4.21 13.66 6.91
C VAL A 48 5.09 12.97 7.96
N VAL A 49 6.38 12.78 7.66
CA VAL A 49 7.34 12.18 8.60
C VAL A 49 7.43 13.01 9.89
N PHE A 50 7.52 14.33 9.76
CA PHE A 50 7.57 15.23 10.90
C PHE A 50 6.32 15.13 11.78
N LYS A 51 5.13 15.03 11.18
CA LYS A 51 3.87 14.86 11.91
C LYS A 51 3.80 13.54 12.67
N LEU A 52 4.20 12.44 12.02
CA LEU A 52 4.27 11.12 12.65
C LEU A 52 5.21 11.14 13.87
N LEU A 53 6.38 11.75 13.73
CA LEU A 53 7.34 11.91 14.84
C LEU A 53 6.76 12.76 15.98
N ARG A 54 6.10 13.89 15.66
CA ARG A 54 5.44 14.74 16.67
C ARG A 54 4.30 14.03 17.40
N ALA A 55 3.63 13.10 16.74
CA ALA A 55 2.61 12.24 17.33
C ALA A 55 3.20 11.06 18.14
N GLY A 56 4.53 10.99 18.31
CA GLY A 56 5.20 9.91 19.05
C GLY A 56 5.26 8.57 18.30
N ARG A 57 4.95 8.54 16.99
CA ARG A 57 4.91 7.31 16.19
C ARG A 57 6.33 6.95 15.71
N LYS A 58 7.03 6.12 16.48
CA LYS A 58 8.37 5.60 16.11
C LYS A 58 8.33 4.48 15.07
N ILE A 59 7.27 3.66 15.10
CA ILE A 59 7.04 2.54 14.16
C ILE A 59 5.58 2.65 13.69
N PRO A 60 5.25 3.60 12.80
CA PRO A 60 3.88 3.78 12.35
C PRO A 60 3.40 2.56 11.54
N SER A 61 2.09 2.36 11.48
CA SER A 61 1.47 1.45 10.52
C SER A 61 1.33 2.09 9.14
N VAL A 62 1.10 1.27 8.11
CA VAL A 62 0.77 1.76 6.77
C VAL A 62 -0.46 2.68 6.78
N GLU A 63 -1.48 2.36 7.59
CA GLU A 63 -2.70 3.18 7.69
C GLU A 63 -2.41 4.54 8.33
N GLU A 64 -1.63 4.57 9.41
CA GLU A 64 -1.26 5.83 10.08
C GLU A 64 -0.47 6.76 9.14
N VAL A 65 0.43 6.20 8.32
CA VAL A 65 1.13 6.96 7.30
C VAL A 65 0.15 7.50 6.27
N GLN A 66 -0.80 6.69 5.79
CA GLN A 66 -1.77 7.11 4.78
C GLN A 66 -2.70 8.21 5.30
N ASP A 67 -3.22 8.07 6.51
CA ASP A 67 -4.08 9.07 7.13
C ASP A 67 -3.32 10.38 7.36
N THR A 68 -2.05 10.30 7.73
CA THR A 68 -1.19 11.49 7.86
C THR A 68 -0.94 12.15 6.51
N VAL A 69 -0.76 11.38 5.43
CA VAL A 69 -0.63 11.94 4.07
C VAL A 69 -1.88 12.72 3.68
N GLU A 70 -3.06 12.15 3.91
CA GLU A 70 -4.34 12.81 3.62
C GLU A 70 -4.48 14.12 4.39
N GLN A 71 -4.18 14.07 5.68
CA GLN A 71 -4.23 15.25 6.54
C GLN A 71 -3.29 16.35 6.07
N VAL A 72 -2.02 16.02 5.77
CA VAL A 72 -1.03 16.98 5.28
C VAL A 72 -1.45 17.59 3.94
N LEU A 73 -1.95 16.78 3.01
CA LEU A 73 -2.40 17.28 1.71
C LEU A 73 -3.58 18.26 1.84
N ILE A 74 -4.50 18.01 2.77
CA ILE A 74 -5.64 18.91 3.02
C ILE A 74 -5.17 20.21 3.68
N GLU A 75 -4.37 20.12 4.74
CA GLU A 75 -3.88 21.27 5.51
C GLU A 75 -3.02 22.22 4.65
N GLU A 76 -2.25 21.68 3.71
CA GLU A 76 -1.37 22.45 2.82
C GLU A 76 -2.09 22.91 1.53
N GLY A 77 -3.41 22.76 1.44
CA GLY A 77 -4.22 23.28 0.34
C GLY A 77 -4.23 22.42 -0.94
N HIS A 78 -3.69 21.20 -0.89
CA HIS A 78 -3.62 20.25 -2.02
C HIS A 78 -4.87 19.35 -2.11
N ALA A 79 -6.07 19.93 -1.97
CA ALA A 79 -7.33 19.18 -1.86
C ALA A 79 -7.62 18.24 -3.06
N LYS A 80 -7.30 18.67 -4.29
CA LYS A 80 -7.44 17.82 -5.50
C LYS A 80 -6.53 16.59 -5.42
N THR A 81 -5.28 16.79 -5.01
CA THR A 81 -4.29 15.71 -4.81
C THR A 81 -4.73 14.77 -3.68
N ALA A 82 -5.23 15.32 -2.56
CA ALA A 82 -5.75 14.53 -1.45
C ALA A 82 -6.90 13.61 -1.91
N LYS A 83 -7.88 14.15 -2.64
CA LYS A 83 -8.99 13.37 -3.19
C LYS A 83 -8.51 12.25 -4.10
N ALA A 84 -7.57 12.54 -5.01
CA ALA A 84 -7.00 11.54 -5.91
C ALA A 84 -6.24 10.44 -5.15
N TYR A 85 -5.48 10.83 -4.12
CA TYR A 85 -4.77 9.89 -3.25
C TYR A 85 -5.74 8.95 -2.52
N ILE A 86 -6.81 9.49 -1.93
CA ILE A 86 -7.86 8.72 -1.23
C ILE A 86 -8.52 7.73 -2.18
N LEU A 87 -8.90 8.18 -3.38
CA LEU A 87 -9.54 7.33 -4.37
C LEU A 87 -8.64 6.18 -4.81
N TYR A 88 -7.38 6.49 -5.12
CA TYR A 88 -6.37 5.48 -5.48
C TYR A 88 -6.17 4.45 -4.36
N ARG A 89 -6.12 4.88 -3.09
CA ARG A 89 -6.03 3.96 -1.94
C ARG A 89 -7.24 3.03 -1.87
N HIS A 90 -8.44 3.59 -2.01
CA HIS A 90 -9.68 2.83 -1.98
C HIS A 90 -9.75 1.78 -3.11
N GLU A 91 -9.39 2.16 -4.33
CA GLU A 91 -9.30 1.23 -5.47
C GLU A 91 -8.28 0.11 -5.22
N HIS A 92 -7.10 0.45 -4.69
CA HIS A 92 -6.08 -0.55 -4.34
C HIS A 92 -6.49 -1.47 -3.19
N ASP A 93 -7.29 -0.98 -2.25
CA ASP A 93 -7.84 -1.77 -1.15
C ASP A 93 -8.92 -2.73 -1.67
N ALA A 94 -9.81 -2.28 -2.57
CA ALA A 94 -10.78 -3.13 -3.24
C ALA A 94 -10.10 -4.24 -4.05
N LEU A 95 -9.09 -3.89 -4.87
CA LEU A 95 -8.33 -4.86 -5.65
C LEU A 95 -7.65 -5.90 -4.75
N ARG A 96 -7.09 -5.48 -3.61
CA ARG A 96 -6.48 -6.42 -2.65
C ARG A 96 -7.50 -7.36 -2.05
N LYS A 97 -8.66 -6.85 -1.63
CA LYS A 97 -9.77 -7.68 -1.11
C LYS A 97 -10.21 -8.70 -2.14
N GLU A 98 -10.32 -8.31 -3.41
CA GLU A 98 -10.64 -9.26 -4.46
C GLU A 98 -9.57 -10.34 -4.61
N LYS A 99 -8.28 -9.99 -4.57
CA LYS A 99 -7.19 -10.97 -4.57
C LYS A 99 -7.24 -11.91 -3.36
N GLN A 100 -7.58 -11.40 -2.17
CA GLN A 100 -7.71 -12.19 -0.93
C GLN A 100 -8.83 -13.22 -1.09
N LEU A 101 -9.97 -12.80 -1.63
CA LEU A 101 -11.11 -13.68 -1.91
C LEU A 101 -10.77 -14.75 -2.95
N VAL A 102 -10.09 -14.37 -4.04
CA VAL A 102 -9.65 -15.33 -5.06
C VAL A 102 -8.73 -16.37 -4.42
N LEU A 103 -7.71 -15.95 -3.69
CA LEU A 103 -6.69 -16.83 -3.13
C LEU A 103 -7.07 -17.46 -1.77
N GLU A 104 -8.28 -17.21 -1.26
CA GLU A 104 -8.75 -17.75 0.02
C GLU A 104 -7.77 -17.49 1.18
N LYS A 105 -7.15 -16.29 1.20
CA LYS A 105 -6.15 -15.94 2.22
C LYS A 105 -6.31 -14.51 2.74
N GLU A 106 -5.89 -14.31 3.97
CA GLU A 106 -6.00 -13.01 4.66
C GLU A 106 -5.00 -11.97 4.13
N ASP A 107 -3.81 -12.38 3.70
CA ASP A 107 -2.75 -11.46 3.27
C ASP A 107 -2.25 -11.70 1.85
N ILE A 108 -1.95 -10.60 1.15
CA ILE A 108 -1.42 -10.59 -0.22
C ILE A 108 0.08 -10.27 -0.18
N ASP A 109 0.88 -11.25 -0.58
CA ASP A 109 2.33 -11.18 -0.60
C ASP A 109 2.86 -10.55 -1.91
N GLU A 110 4.18 -10.44 -2.02
CA GLU A 110 4.84 -9.79 -3.17
C GLU A 110 4.71 -10.57 -4.49
N VAL A 111 4.44 -11.87 -4.44
CA VAL A 111 4.21 -12.68 -5.64
C VAL A 111 2.79 -12.43 -6.14
N ASP A 112 1.77 -12.47 -5.27
CA ASP A 112 0.39 -12.23 -5.70
C ASP A 112 0.18 -10.80 -6.23
N LYS A 113 0.95 -9.83 -5.72
CA LYS A 113 0.89 -8.43 -6.18
C LYS A 113 1.24 -8.30 -7.67
N ARG A 114 2.07 -9.20 -8.21
CA ARG A 114 2.52 -9.18 -9.61
C ARG A 114 1.46 -9.63 -10.61
N PHE A 115 0.47 -10.37 -10.16
CA PHE A 115 -0.60 -10.89 -11.01
C PHE A 115 -1.85 -10.00 -10.92
N ASP A 116 -2.54 -9.79 -12.03
CA ASP A 116 -3.91 -9.28 -11.97
C ASP A 116 -4.87 -10.35 -11.40
N VAL A 117 -6.12 -9.96 -11.13
CA VAL A 117 -7.12 -10.85 -10.55
C VAL A 117 -7.43 -12.05 -11.46
N ASN A 118 -7.50 -11.84 -12.77
CA ASN A 118 -7.84 -12.90 -13.71
C ASN A 118 -6.73 -13.93 -13.81
N ALA A 119 -5.48 -13.49 -13.84
CA ALA A 119 -4.32 -14.37 -13.75
C ALA A 119 -4.35 -15.21 -12.47
N LEU A 120 -4.70 -14.62 -11.32
CA LEU A 120 -4.85 -15.37 -10.07
C LEU A 120 -6.01 -16.38 -10.13
N ARG A 121 -7.13 -16.05 -10.77
CA ARG A 121 -8.25 -16.98 -11.00
C ARG A 121 -7.81 -18.18 -11.86
N VAL A 122 -7.02 -17.94 -12.90
CA VAL A 122 -6.45 -19.00 -13.74
C VAL A 122 -5.49 -19.88 -12.94
N LEU A 123 -4.57 -19.28 -12.18
CA LEU A 123 -3.65 -20.01 -11.30
C LEU A 123 -4.42 -20.91 -10.33
N LYS A 124 -5.40 -20.37 -9.60
CA LYS A 124 -6.26 -21.15 -8.69
C LYS A 124 -7.01 -22.29 -9.37
N SER A 125 -7.48 -22.06 -10.59
CA SER A 125 -8.34 -23.03 -11.28
C SER A 125 -7.56 -24.17 -11.91
N ARG A 126 -6.33 -23.90 -12.38
CA ARG A 126 -5.58 -24.81 -13.25
C ARG A 126 -4.26 -25.31 -12.67
N TYR A 127 -3.62 -24.55 -11.80
CA TYR A 127 -2.22 -24.79 -11.41
C TYR A 127 -2.02 -25.01 -9.92
N LEU A 128 -2.71 -24.25 -9.06
CA LEU A 128 -2.54 -24.37 -7.62
C LEU A 128 -3.18 -25.67 -7.10
N ARG A 129 -2.41 -26.41 -6.30
CA ARG A 129 -2.89 -27.65 -5.67
C ARG A 129 -4.04 -27.39 -4.69
N LYS A 130 -4.99 -28.32 -4.71
CA LYS A 130 -6.15 -28.36 -3.82
C LYS A 130 -6.16 -29.68 -3.06
N SER A 131 -6.72 -29.66 -1.86
CA SER A 131 -7.03 -30.87 -1.11
C SER A 131 -8.20 -31.64 -1.76
N PRO A 132 -8.45 -32.91 -1.36
CA PRO A 132 -9.57 -33.71 -1.88
C PRO A 132 -10.96 -33.08 -1.66
N ASP A 133 -11.14 -32.27 -0.61
CA ASP A 133 -12.36 -31.48 -0.35
C ASP A 133 -12.42 -30.15 -1.14
N GLY A 134 -11.45 -29.91 -2.03
CA GLY A 134 -11.45 -28.78 -2.97
C GLY A 134 -10.87 -27.48 -2.43
N LYS A 135 -10.36 -27.45 -1.19
CA LYS A 135 -9.74 -26.25 -0.60
C LYS A 135 -8.35 -26.00 -1.17
N LEU A 136 -7.99 -24.73 -1.30
CA LEU A 136 -6.67 -24.34 -1.76
C LEU A 136 -5.62 -24.67 -0.68
N ILE A 137 -4.59 -25.46 -1.04
CA ILE A 137 -3.50 -25.84 -0.12
C ILE A 137 -2.13 -25.32 -0.57
N GLU A 138 -2.07 -24.70 -1.75
CA GLU A 138 -0.86 -24.13 -2.33
C GLU A 138 -1.09 -22.69 -2.76
N THR A 139 -0.10 -21.84 -2.51
CA THR A 139 -0.11 -20.42 -2.87
C THR A 139 0.68 -20.17 -4.16
N PRO A 140 0.43 -19.06 -4.88
CA PRO A 140 1.28 -18.67 -6.02
C PRO A 140 2.77 -18.62 -5.67
N LYS A 141 3.12 -18.14 -4.46
CA LYS A 141 4.51 -18.12 -4.00
C LYS A 141 5.13 -19.51 -3.93
N GLN A 142 4.41 -20.51 -3.42
CA GLN A 142 4.87 -21.89 -3.36
C GLN A 142 4.95 -22.55 -4.74
N LEU A 143 4.07 -22.20 -5.68
CA LEU A 143 4.12 -22.73 -7.04
C LEU A 143 5.39 -22.31 -7.80
N PHE A 144 5.87 -21.09 -7.57
CA PHE A 144 7.05 -20.53 -8.26
C PHE A 144 8.37 -20.72 -7.51
N THR A 145 8.38 -21.50 -6.42
CA THR A 145 9.57 -21.80 -5.62
C THR A 145 9.83 -23.30 -5.62
#